data_AF-A0A059BJ20-F1
#
_entry.id   AF-A0A059BJ20-F1
#
_cell.length_a   1.000
_cell.length_b   1.000
_cell.length_c   1.000
_cell.angle_alpha   90.00
_cell.angle_beta   90.00
_cell.angle_gamma   90.00
#
_symmetry.space_group_name_H-M   'P 1'
#
loop_
_entity.id
_entity.type
_entity.pdbx_description
1 polymer ?
#
loop_
_entity_poly.entity_id
_entity_poly.type
_entity_poly.pdbx_seq_one_letter_code
_entity_poly.pdbx_strand_id
1 'polypeptide(L)'
;MMASSISSSSPRTVEEIFKDYNSRRTALVRALTYDVDEFYSLCDPEKENLCLYGHATETWEVALPAEEVPPELPEPALGINFARDGMKRKDWLSLVAVHSDCWLLSVAFYFGARLNRNERKRLFSLINDLPTLFEVVTERKPIKDKPNMDSGSKSKNSTKRSIDGPTRSTPKPYEENYGEEEDEHSETLCGSCGGNYSADEFWICCDICERWFHGKCVKITPAKAENIKQYKCPSCSSKRSRQ
;
A
#
# COMPACT_ATOMS: atom_id res chain seq x y z
N MET A 1 43.20 -4.84 22.35
CA MET A 1 41.96 -5.64 22.56
C MET A 1 41.33 -5.83 21.20
N MET A 2 40.89 -7.04 20.84
CA MET A 2 40.20 -7.25 19.56
C MET A 2 38.76 -6.78 19.70
N ALA A 3 38.39 -5.73 18.96
CA ALA A 3 36.98 -5.42 18.74
C ALA A 3 36.43 -6.48 17.76
N SER A 4 35.54 -7.34 18.23
CA SER A 4 34.81 -8.26 17.36
C SER A 4 33.87 -7.45 16.48
N SER A 5 34.30 -7.14 15.26
CA SER A 5 33.44 -6.64 14.20
C SER A 5 32.48 -7.77 13.79
N ILE A 6 31.35 -7.87 14.50
CA ILE A 6 30.18 -8.60 14.01
C ILE A 6 29.68 -7.78 12.82
N SER A 7 30.14 -8.13 11.62
CA SER A 7 29.54 -7.65 10.39
C SER A 7 28.15 -8.25 10.29
N SER A 8 27.15 -7.58 10.87
CA SER A 8 25.75 -7.92 10.66
C SER A 8 25.46 -7.74 9.18
N SER A 9 25.44 -8.84 8.45
CA SER A 9 25.14 -8.84 7.02
C SER A 9 23.78 -8.17 6.79
N SER A 10 23.73 -7.16 5.92
CA SER A 10 22.51 -6.45 5.56
C SER A 10 21.40 -7.47 5.24
N PRO A 11 20.18 -7.29 5.76
CA PRO A 11 19.10 -8.29 5.66
C PRO A 11 18.73 -8.55 4.19
N ARG A 12 18.45 -9.81 3.82
CA ARG A 12 18.25 -10.20 2.40
C ARG A 12 16.97 -10.97 2.12
N THR A 13 16.44 -11.66 3.11
CA THR A 13 15.16 -12.38 3.04
C THR A 13 14.00 -11.49 3.50
N VAL A 14 12.78 -11.82 3.10
CA VAL A 14 11.57 -11.11 3.53
C VAL A 14 11.47 -11.06 5.06
N GLU A 15 11.78 -12.17 5.73
CA GLU A 15 11.75 -12.31 7.18
C GLU A 15 12.81 -11.47 7.89
N GLU A 16 14.05 -11.42 7.38
CA GLU A 16 15.11 -10.58 7.94
C GLU A 16 14.82 -9.09 7.76
N ILE A 17 14.32 -8.69 6.58
CA ILE A 17 13.99 -7.30 6.27
C ILE A 17 12.78 -6.84 7.10
N PHE A 18 11.76 -7.68 7.25
CA PHE A 18 10.63 -7.39 8.13
C PHE A 18 11.06 -7.31 9.62
N LYS A 19 12.01 -8.14 10.05
CA LYS A 19 12.57 -8.07 11.40
C LYS A 19 13.31 -6.74 11.63
N ASP A 20 14.17 -6.32 10.70
CA ASP A 20 14.85 -5.02 10.74
C ASP A 20 13.82 -3.87 10.80
N TYR A 21 12.85 -3.86 9.88
CA TYR A 21 11.73 -2.90 9.88
C TYR A 21 11.03 -2.85 11.24
N ASN A 22 10.63 -3.99 11.80
CA ASN A 22 9.85 -4.01 13.04
C ASN A 22 10.68 -3.56 14.26
N SER A 23 11.98 -3.88 14.34
CA SER A 23 12.84 -3.41 15.41
C SER A 23 13.07 -1.88 15.32
N ARG A 24 13.29 -1.33 14.12
CA ARG A 24 13.36 0.13 13.91
C ARG A 24 12.03 0.82 14.24
N ARG A 25 10.90 0.26 13.77
CA ARG A 25 9.55 0.73 14.10
C ARG A 25 9.31 0.73 15.61
N THR A 26 9.76 -0.30 16.32
CA THR A 26 9.62 -0.41 17.78
C THR A 26 10.38 0.71 18.50
N ALA A 27 11.60 1.02 18.05
CA ALA A 27 12.36 2.16 18.56
C ALA A 27 11.63 3.50 18.34
N LEU A 28 11.06 3.71 17.15
CA LEU A 28 10.37 4.95 16.78
C LEU A 28 9.01 5.10 17.47
N VAL A 29 8.25 4.00 17.66
CA VAL A 29 7.07 3.99 18.54
C VAL A 29 7.48 4.46 19.93
N ARG A 30 8.59 3.94 20.46
CA ARG A 30 9.07 4.28 21.80
C ARG A 30 9.43 5.76 21.92
N ALA A 31 10.21 6.31 20.98
CA ALA A 31 10.55 7.73 20.91
C ALA A 31 9.32 8.65 20.88
N LEU A 32 8.29 8.28 20.11
CA LEU A 32 7.10 9.09 19.89
C LEU A 32 5.99 8.88 20.95
N THR A 33 6.18 7.96 21.91
CA THR A 33 5.19 7.65 22.95
C THR A 33 5.77 7.61 24.36
N TYR A 34 6.54 6.56 24.70
CA TYR A 34 7.06 6.35 26.06
C TYR A 34 8.18 7.34 26.43
N ASP A 35 9.10 7.61 25.50
CA ASP A 35 10.24 8.50 25.72
C ASP A 35 9.98 9.92 25.16
N VAL A 36 8.70 10.28 24.94
CA VAL A 36 8.31 11.46 24.14
C VAL A 36 8.77 12.81 24.70
N ASP A 37 8.99 12.92 26.00
CA ASP A 37 9.55 14.12 26.63
C ASP A 37 11.06 14.24 26.45
N GLU A 38 11.79 13.12 26.47
CA GLU A 38 13.22 13.07 26.15
C GLU A 38 13.42 13.45 24.67
N PHE A 39 12.68 12.78 23.77
CA PHE A 39 12.67 13.09 22.34
C PHE A 39 12.38 14.58 22.05
N TYR A 40 11.31 15.14 22.62
CA TYR A 40 10.95 16.56 22.45
C TYR A 40 12.07 17.51 22.92
N SER A 41 12.73 17.17 24.04
CA SER A 41 13.83 17.97 24.59
C SER A 41 15.09 17.97 23.73
N LEU A 42 15.36 16.86 23.02
CA LEU A 42 16.53 16.73 22.13
C LEU A 42 16.37 17.51 20.82
N CYS A 43 15.14 17.59 20.29
CA CYS A 43 14.76 18.32 19.07
C CYS A 43 14.71 19.85 19.27
N ASP A 44 15.83 20.43 19.70
CA ASP A 44 16.01 21.87 19.91
C ASP A 44 16.00 22.66 18.57
N PRO A 45 15.08 23.62 18.35
CA PRO A 45 15.00 24.42 17.11
C PRO A 45 16.22 25.30 16.85
N GLU A 46 17.02 25.62 17.86
CA GLU A 46 18.23 26.45 17.72
C GLU A 46 19.47 25.62 17.29
N LYS A 47 19.34 24.29 17.20
CA LYS A 47 20.35 23.41 16.60
C LYS A 47 20.16 23.30 15.10
N GLU A 48 21.14 22.73 14.42
CA GLU A 48 21.10 22.39 12.99
C GLU A 48 19.96 21.40 12.66
N ASN A 49 19.83 21.01 11.38
CA ASN A 49 18.70 20.26 10.82
C ASN A 49 18.65 18.78 11.26
N LEU A 50 18.23 18.55 12.50
CA LEU A 50 18.15 17.22 13.13
C LEU A 50 17.15 16.27 12.45
N CYS A 51 17.48 14.98 12.52
CA CYS A 51 16.69 13.84 12.09
C CYS A 51 16.31 12.96 13.30
N LEU A 52 15.33 12.07 13.14
CA LEU A 52 15.01 10.99 14.08
C LEU A 52 15.30 9.65 13.40
N TYR A 53 16.21 8.85 13.97
CA TYR A 53 16.56 7.53 13.47
C TYR A 53 16.02 6.41 14.39
N GLY A 54 15.65 5.29 13.77
CA GLY A 54 15.36 4.03 14.45
C GLY A 54 16.36 2.95 14.02
N HIS A 55 16.95 2.26 14.99
CA HIS A 55 17.96 1.22 14.76
C HIS A 55 17.40 -0.19 14.87
N ALA A 56 18.02 -1.14 14.17
CA ALA A 56 17.69 -2.56 14.23
C ALA A 56 17.93 -3.19 15.62
N THR A 57 18.58 -2.46 16.53
CA THR A 57 18.81 -2.76 17.95
C THR A 57 17.67 -2.32 18.87
N GLU A 58 16.55 -1.83 18.32
CA GLU A 58 15.39 -1.30 19.07
C GLU A 58 15.71 -0.04 19.90
N THR A 59 16.77 0.67 19.49
CA THR A 59 17.17 1.98 20.01
C THR A 59 16.86 3.09 19.00
N TRP A 60 16.57 4.29 19.48
CA TRP A 60 16.35 5.48 18.66
C TRP A 60 17.38 6.55 19.00
N GLU A 61 17.59 7.50 18.10
CA GLU A 61 18.47 8.65 18.32
C GLU A 61 17.97 9.89 17.57
N VAL A 62 18.33 11.07 18.10
CA VAL A 62 18.18 12.35 17.42
C VAL A 62 19.58 12.85 17.07
N ALA A 63 19.88 12.93 15.78
CA ALA A 63 21.21 13.19 15.26
C ALA A 63 21.15 14.10 14.02
N LEU A 64 22.32 14.57 13.57
CA LEU A 64 22.48 15.22 12.26
C LEU A 64 22.38 14.17 11.14
N PRO A 65 22.04 14.57 9.89
CA PRO A 65 22.16 13.69 8.73
C PRO A 65 23.56 13.08 8.58
N ALA A 66 23.67 11.93 7.93
CA ALA A 66 24.97 11.33 7.64
C ALA A 66 25.86 12.26 6.79
N GLU A 67 27.14 12.36 7.15
CA GLU A 67 28.13 13.15 6.42
C GLU A 67 28.60 12.48 5.10
N GLU A 68 28.37 11.17 4.95
CA GLU A 68 28.77 10.40 3.77
C GLU A 68 27.86 10.65 2.57
N VAL A 69 28.46 10.85 1.38
CA VAL A 69 27.74 11.18 0.15
C VAL A 69 28.13 10.20 -0.98
N PRO A 70 27.22 9.32 -1.45
CA PRO A 70 25.87 9.06 -0.93
C PRO A 70 25.91 8.24 0.38
N PRO A 71 24.90 8.39 1.26
CA PRO A 71 24.78 7.58 2.47
C PRO A 71 24.44 6.10 2.16
N GLU A 72 24.77 5.18 3.07
CA GLU A 72 24.51 3.74 2.88
C GLU A 72 23.01 3.39 2.85
N LEU A 73 22.17 4.15 3.58
CA LEU A 73 20.73 3.95 3.68
C LEU A 73 19.98 5.24 3.26
N PRO A 74 18.69 5.14 2.90
CA PRO A 74 17.83 6.32 2.79
C PRO A 74 17.84 7.16 4.08
N GLU A 75 17.91 8.47 3.96
CA GLU A 75 17.88 9.39 5.11
C GLU A 75 16.45 9.68 5.60
N PRO A 76 16.22 9.90 6.91
CA PRO A 76 14.97 10.43 7.45
C PRO A 76 14.68 11.86 6.98
N ALA A 77 13.52 12.39 7.37
CA ALA A 77 13.22 13.81 7.19
C ALA A 77 14.18 14.68 8.02
N LEU A 78 14.83 15.65 7.36
CA LEU A 78 15.77 16.58 7.97
C LEU A 78 15.05 17.80 8.55
N GLY A 79 15.54 18.33 9.67
CA GLY A 79 15.05 19.58 10.27
C GLY A 79 13.73 19.44 11.03
N ILE A 80 13.43 18.25 11.58
CA ILE A 80 12.18 18.03 12.33
C ILE A 80 12.04 18.96 13.54
N ASN A 81 13.17 19.41 14.10
CA ASN A 81 13.24 20.37 15.20
C ASN A 81 12.69 21.76 14.83
N PHE A 82 12.88 22.25 13.61
CA PHE A 82 12.46 23.62 13.22
C PHE A 82 10.95 23.84 13.33
N ALA A 83 10.16 22.80 13.07
CA ALA A 83 8.70 22.87 13.13
C ALA A 83 8.14 22.72 14.56
N ARG A 84 8.95 22.32 15.55
CA ARG A 84 8.50 21.85 16.88
C ARG A 84 7.64 22.87 17.61
N ASP A 85 8.14 24.09 17.74
CA ASP A 85 7.48 25.15 18.51
C ASP A 85 6.54 26.03 17.67
N GLY A 86 6.49 25.79 16.35
CA GLY A 86 5.59 26.48 15.40
C GLY A 86 4.18 25.90 15.30
N MET A 87 3.90 24.77 15.97
CA MET A 87 2.59 24.10 15.96
C MET A 87 2.29 23.41 17.30
N LYS A 88 1.10 22.81 17.44
CA LYS A 88 0.78 22.05 18.66
C LYS A 88 1.63 20.79 18.71
N ARG A 89 2.12 20.43 19.90
CA ARG A 89 2.93 19.22 20.12
C ARG A 89 2.34 17.93 19.52
N LYS A 90 1.01 17.72 19.60
CA LYS A 90 0.37 16.53 18.97
C LYS A 90 0.43 16.57 17.44
N ASP A 91 0.30 17.75 16.84
CA ASP A 91 0.35 17.93 15.38
C ASP A 91 1.80 17.72 14.89
N TRP A 92 2.80 18.23 15.63
CA TRP A 92 4.22 17.98 15.38
C TRP A 92 4.59 16.50 15.50
N LEU A 93 4.19 15.82 16.59
CA LEU A 93 4.42 14.38 16.74
C LEU A 93 3.76 13.57 15.61
N SER A 94 2.59 14.00 15.14
CA SER A 94 1.90 13.36 14.01
C SER A 94 2.65 13.58 12.69
N LEU A 95 3.23 14.77 12.47
CA LEU A 95 4.07 15.07 11.32
C LEU A 95 5.34 14.21 11.31
N VAL A 96 6.06 14.14 12.43
CA VAL A 96 7.25 13.30 12.57
C VAL A 96 6.89 11.82 12.32
N ALA A 97 5.78 11.34 12.90
CA ALA A 97 5.33 9.96 12.71
C ALA A 97 5.12 9.59 11.22
N VAL A 98 4.44 10.44 10.44
CA VAL A 98 4.25 10.21 8.99
C VAL A 98 5.57 10.16 8.24
N HIS A 99 6.50 11.08 8.52
CA HIS A 99 7.82 11.06 7.89
C HIS A 99 8.63 9.82 8.27
N SER A 100 8.54 9.38 9.54
CA SER A 100 9.18 8.15 10.02
C SER A 100 8.55 6.89 9.41
N ASP A 101 7.24 6.83 9.19
CA ASP A 101 6.56 5.74 8.47
C ASP A 101 7.07 5.62 7.02
N CYS A 102 7.18 6.75 6.30
CA CYS A 102 7.76 6.78 4.96
C CYS A 102 9.23 6.34 4.94
N TRP A 103 10.03 6.78 5.91
CA TRP A 103 11.44 6.40 6.03
C TRP A 103 11.61 4.89 6.26
N LEU A 104 10.85 4.31 7.21
CA LEU A 104 10.88 2.87 7.48
C LEU A 104 10.54 2.04 6.23
N LEU A 105 9.53 2.46 5.46
CA LEU A 105 9.18 1.79 4.20
C LEU A 105 10.31 1.89 3.18
N SER A 106 10.96 3.06 3.07
CA SER A 106 12.10 3.30 2.19
C SER A 106 13.29 2.38 2.54
N VAL A 107 13.67 2.30 3.82
CA VAL A 107 14.75 1.42 4.30
C VAL A 107 14.43 -0.06 4.04
N ALA A 108 13.20 -0.50 4.31
CA ALA A 108 12.78 -1.88 4.07
C ALA A 108 12.85 -2.26 2.58
N PHE A 109 12.42 -1.37 1.68
CA PHE A 109 12.48 -1.62 0.24
C PHE A 109 13.85 -1.38 -0.39
N TYR A 110 14.73 -0.60 0.26
CA TYR A 110 16.14 -0.49 -0.09
C TYR A 110 16.87 -1.83 0.12
N PHE A 111 16.75 -2.43 1.31
CA PHE A 111 17.22 -3.82 1.51
C PHE A 111 16.48 -4.81 0.60
N GLY A 112 15.19 -4.56 0.37
CA GLY A 112 14.32 -5.32 -0.52
C GLY A 112 14.61 -5.19 -2.02
N ALA A 113 15.61 -4.43 -2.46
CA ALA A 113 15.85 -4.13 -3.87
C ALA A 113 16.10 -5.36 -4.77
N ARG A 114 16.56 -6.49 -4.18
CA ARG A 114 16.78 -7.76 -4.89
C ARG A 114 15.62 -8.77 -4.75
N LEU A 115 14.60 -8.45 -3.96
CA LEU A 115 13.41 -9.29 -3.82
C LEU A 115 12.59 -9.30 -5.12
N ASN A 116 12.02 -10.45 -5.46
CA ASN A 116 11.09 -10.58 -6.59
C ASN A 116 9.71 -9.96 -6.28
N ARG A 117 8.82 -9.86 -7.28
CA ARG A 117 7.47 -9.25 -7.14
C ARG A 117 6.66 -9.84 -5.99
N ASN A 118 6.68 -11.17 -5.82
CA ASN A 118 5.89 -11.86 -4.80
C ASN A 118 6.49 -11.68 -3.40
N GLU A 119 7.82 -11.66 -3.30
CA GLU A 119 8.53 -11.36 -2.05
C GLU A 119 8.29 -9.91 -1.59
N ARG A 120 8.33 -8.94 -2.50
CA ARG A 120 7.97 -7.54 -2.21
C ARG A 120 6.51 -7.40 -1.76
N LYS A 121 5.57 -8.08 -2.42
CA LYS A 121 4.16 -8.15 -1.98
C LYS A 121 4.02 -8.73 -0.57
N ARG A 122 4.77 -9.80 -0.26
CA ARG A 122 4.77 -10.43 1.05
C ARG A 122 5.37 -9.54 2.14
N LEU A 123 6.49 -8.86 1.85
CA LEU A 123 7.09 -7.87 2.75
C LEU A 123 6.11 -6.73 3.07
N PHE A 124 5.46 -6.16 2.05
CA PHE A 124 4.45 -5.12 2.23
C PHE A 124 3.28 -5.60 3.10
N SER A 125 2.78 -6.82 2.86
CA SER A 125 1.70 -7.40 3.68
C SER A 125 2.09 -7.48 5.17
N LEU A 126 3.30 -7.97 5.48
CA LEU A 126 3.78 -8.06 6.86
C LEU A 126 3.93 -6.68 7.53
N ILE A 127 4.41 -5.69 6.77
CA ILE A 127 4.49 -4.29 7.21
C ILE A 127 3.10 -3.74 7.51
N ASN A 128 2.15 -3.94 6.61
CA ASN A 128 0.79 -3.39 6.67
C ASN A 128 -0.15 -4.13 7.65
N ASP A 129 0.25 -5.29 8.17
CA ASP A 129 -0.42 -5.97 9.29
C ASP A 129 -0.16 -5.26 10.64
N LEU A 130 0.80 -4.32 10.69
CA LEU A 130 1.10 -3.48 11.85
C LEU A 130 0.47 -2.08 11.69
N PRO A 131 -0.03 -1.44 12.78
CA PRO A 131 -0.45 -0.05 12.70
C PRO A 131 0.76 0.86 12.44
N THR A 132 0.56 1.88 11.63
CA THR A 132 1.54 2.94 11.36
C THR A 132 1.94 3.70 12.64
N LEU A 133 3.11 4.33 12.65
CA LEU A 133 3.51 5.24 13.73
C LEU A 133 2.46 6.35 13.88
N PHE A 134 1.95 6.88 12.76
CA PHE A 134 0.88 7.87 12.77
C PHE A 134 -0.40 7.38 13.46
N GLU A 135 -0.88 6.17 13.17
CA GLU A 135 -2.06 5.60 13.84
C GLU A 135 -1.84 5.42 15.35
N VAL A 136 -0.65 4.96 15.75
CA VAL A 136 -0.26 4.81 17.16
C VAL A 136 -0.25 6.16 17.87
N VAL A 137 0.43 7.17 17.32
CA VAL A 137 0.55 8.53 17.90
C VAL A 137 -0.78 9.29 17.91
N THR A 138 -1.64 9.04 16.93
CA THR A 138 -2.97 9.70 16.85
C THR A 138 -4.08 8.95 17.59
N GLU A 139 -3.81 7.75 18.10
CA GLU A 139 -4.78 6.80 18.69
C GLU A 139 -5.90 6.37 17.72
N ARG A 140 -5.64 6.42 16.41
CA ARG A 140 -6.59 6.00 15.38
C ARG A 140 -6.63 4.47 15.34
N LYS A 141 -7.83 3.90 15.54
CA LYS A 141 -8.04 2.46 15.38
C LYS A 141 -8.14 2.13 13.89
N PRO A 142 -7.49 1.05 13.40
CA PRO A 142 -7.60 0.63 12.02
C PRO A 142 -9.06 0.30 11.67
N ILE A 143 -9.53 0.79 10.53
CA ILE A 143 -10.86 0.48 10.00
C ILE A 143 -10.80 -0.97 9.48
N LYS A 144 -11.25 -1.90 10.31
CA LYS A 144 -11.19 -3.33 9.99
C LYS A 144 -12.32 -3.69 9.01
N ASP A 145 -11.98 -3.77 7.73
CA ASP A 145 -12.90 -4.26 6.71
C ASP A 145 -13.43 -5.65 7.07
N LYS A 146 -14.76 -5.80 7.01
CA LYS A 146 -15.45 -7.08 7.29
C LYS A 146 -15.63 -7.86 5.99
N PRO A 147 -14.89 -8.97 5.76
CA PRO A 147 -15.24 -9.91 4.71
C PRO A 147 -16.52 -10.66 5.10
N ASN A 148 -17.66 -10.30 4.52
CA ASN A 148 -18.92 -10.97 4.75
C ASN A 148 -19.01 -12.25 3.91
N MET A 149 -18.51 -13.37 4.45
CA MET A 149 -18.70 -14.69 3.86
C MET A 149 -20.12 -15.19 4.16
N ASP A 150 -20.89 -15.51 3.13
CA ASP A 150 -21.95 -16.51 3.25
C ASP A 150 -21.98 -17.44 2.03
N SER A 151 -22.29 -18.71 2.28
CA SER A 151 -22.10 -19.82 1.35
C SER A 151 -23.35 -20.09 0.50
N GLY A 152 -23.16 -20.49 -0.76
CA GLY A 152 -24.28 -20.78 -1.66
C GLY A 152 -23.91 -21.64 -2.87
N SER A 153 -23.76 -22.96 -2.66
CA SER A 153 -23.45 -23.91 -3.72
C SER A 153 -24.57 -24.01 -4.78
N LYS A 154 -24.22 -24.05 -6.09
CA LYS A 154 -24.37 -25.25 -6.96
C LYS A 154 -24.21 -25.01 -8.46
N SER A 155 -23.14 -25.62 -8.99
CA SER A 155 -23.18 -26.65 -10.05
C SER A 155 -23.45 -26.31 -11.53
N LYS A 156 -22.62 -26.99 -12.35
CA LYS A 156 -22.83 -27.46 -13.74
C LYS A 156 -22.69 -26.41 -14.85
N ASN A 157 -21.67 -26.56 -15.71
CA ASN A 157 -21.65 -27.40 -16.94
C ASN A 157 -22.54 -26.79 -18.04
N SER A 158 -22.11 -26.67 -19.31
CA SER A 158 -20.90 -27.21 -19.95
C SER A 158 -20.71 -26.56 -21.33
N THR A 159 -19.53 -26.75 -21.94
CA THR A 159 -19.32 -26.82 -23.42
C THR A 159 -19.60 -25.56 -24.30
N LYS A 160 -18.91 -25.29 -25.43
CA LYS A 160 -17.71 -25.90 -26.08
C LYS A 160 -17.47 -25.20 -27.45
N ARG A 161 -16.25 -24.69 -27.69
CA ARG A 161 -15.58 -24.57 -29.02
C ARG A 161 -16.22 -23.59 -30.06
N SER A 162 -15.53 -23.05 -31.07
CA SER A 162 -14.10 -22.95 -31.44
C SER A 162 -13.95 -22.23 -32.82
N ILE A 163 -12.74 -21.74 -33.16
CA ILE A 163 -12.07 -21.85 -34.51
C ILE A 163 -12.72 -21.04 -35.67
N ASP A 164 -12.03 -20.33 -36.58
CA ASP A 164 -10.59 -20.10 -36.85
C ASP A 164 -10.36 -18.74 -37.59
N GLY A 165 -9.09 -18.32 -37.77
CA GLY A 165 -8.68 -17.17 -38.62
C GLY A 165 -8.52 -17.52 -40.12
N PRO A 166 -7.46 -17.08 -40.86
CA PRO A 166 -6.35 -16.17 -40.49
C PRO A 166 -5.79 -15.25 -41.64
N THR A 167 -4.67 -14.53 -41.38
CA THR A 167 -3.69 -13.89 -42.33
C THR A 167 -4.15 -12.65 -43.15
N ARG A 168 -3.34 -11.64 -43.59
CA ARG A 168 -1.88 -11.25 -43.60
C ARG A 168 -1.79 -9.76 -44.06
N SER A 169 -0.72 -8.93 -43.99
CA SER A 169 0.46 -8.77 -43.08
C SER A 169 1.41 -7.61 -43.52
N THR A 170 1.86 -6.74 -42.58
CA THR A 170 3.18 -6.00 -42.54
C THR A 170 3.60 -4.98 -43.64
N PRO A 171 4.58 -4.06 -43.40
CA PRO A 171 4.99 -3.33 -42.16
C PRO A 171 5.39 -1.83 -42.39
N LYS A 172 5.54 -1.02 -41.32
CA LYS A 172 6.70 -0.12 -40.99
C LYS A 172 6.43 0.83 -39.77
N PRO A 173 7.45 1.50 -39.15
CA PRO A 173 7.53 1.60 -37.68
C PRO A 173 7.58 3.04 -37.09
N TYR A 174 7.85 3.07 -35.77
CA TYR A 174 8.10 4.20 -34.85
C TYR A 174 6.83 4.84 -34.24
N GLU A 175 6.56 4.51 -32.97
CA GLU A 175 6.80 5.40 -31.83
C GLU A 175 6.93 4.56 -30.54
N GLU A 176 7.81 4.97 -29.63
CA GLU A 176 7.89 4.42 -28.27
C GLU A 176 6.94 5.23 -27.38
N ASN A 177 5.97 4.57 -26.75
CA ASN A 177 5.44 5.04 -25.48
C ASN A 177 5.34 3.84 -24.53
N TYR A 178 5.99 3.95 -23.37
CA TYR A 178 6.04 2.86 -22.40
C TYR A 178 4.71 2.78 -21.65
N GLY A 179 4.22 1.55 -21.47
CA GLY A 179 2.88 1.30 -20.95
C GLY A 179 2.68 1.80 -19.52
N GLU A 180 1.55 2.47 -19.31
CA GLU A 180 0.90 2.62 -18.02
C GLU A 180 0.42 1.24 -17.56
N GLU A 181 0.90 0.75 -16.42
CA GLU A 181 0.17 -0.23 -15.61
C GLU A 181 0.15 0.28 -14.16
N GLU A 182 -0.70 1.29 -13.94
CA GLU A 182 -1.39 1.42 -12.66
C GLU A 182 -2.16 0.12 -12.42
N ASP A 183 -1.80 -0.66 -11.40
CA ASP A 183 -2.67 -1.74 -10.96
C ASP A 183 -2.51 -2.05 -9.46
N GLU A 184 -2.93 -1.08 -8.65
CA GLU A 184 -3.38 -1.31 -7.26
C GLU A 184 -4.90 -1.48 -7.21
N HIS A 185 -5.53 -1.97 -8.29
CA HIS A 185 -6.95 -2.28 -8.23
C HIS A 185 -7.20 -3.55 -7.43
N SER A 186 -7.74 -3.33 -6.22
CA SER A 186 -8.63 -4.25 -5.53
C SER A 186 -9.41 -5.10 -6.54
N GLU A 187 -9.30 -6.43 -6.43
CA GLU A 187 -9.84 -7.37 -7.41
C GLU A 187 -11.33 -7.07 -7.65
N THR A 188 -11.64 -6.37 -8.72
CA THR A 188 -12.98 -5.81 -8.91
C THR A 188 -13.91 -6.93 -9.39
N LEU A 189 -14.57 -7.57 -8.43
CA LEU A 189 -15.35 -8.78 -8.67
C LEU A 189 -16.75 -8.44 -9.22
N CYS A 190 -17.13 -9.10 -10.30
CA CYS A 190 -18.47 -8.99 -10.88
C CYS A 190 -19.54 -9.38 -9.85
N GLY A 191 -20.43 -8.45 -9.54
CA GLY A 191 -21.50 -8.63 -8.55
C GLY A 191 -22.56 -9.69 -8.87
N SER A 192 -22.44 -10.38 -10.02
CA SER A 192 -23.30 -11.49 -10.42
C SER A 192 -22.61 -12.85 -10.47
N CYS A 193 -21.33 -12.94 -10.82
CA CYS A 193 -20.62 -14.23 -10.97
C CYS A 193 -19.35 -14.36 -10.12
N GLY A 194 -18.92 -13.29 -9.43
CA GLY A 194 -17.70 -13.29 -8.62
C GLY A 194 -16.39 -13.35 -9.40
N GLY A 195 -16.43 -13.31 -10.74
CA GLY A 195 -15.22 -13.28 -11.57
C GLY A 195 -14.51 -11.91 -11.51
N ASN A 196 -13.18 -11.95 -11.58
CA ASN A 196 -12.29 -10.80 -11.52
C ASN A 196 -12.44 -9.87 -12.75
N TYR A 197 -12.00 -8.62 -12.57
CA TYR A 197 -11.87 -7.65 -13.64
C TYR A 197 -10.97 -8.13 -14.79
N SER A 198 -11.34 -7.75 -16.00
CA SER A 198 -10.58 -7.93 -17.23
C SER A 198 -10.99 -6.82 -18.19
N ALA A 199 -10.00 -6.11 -18.74
CA ALA A 199 -10.20 -4.99 -19.67
C ALA A 199 -10.77 -5.45 -21.04
N ASP A 200 -10.58 -6.73 -21.41
CA ASP A 200 -11.14 -7.32 -22.64
C ASP A 200 -12.66 -7.55 -22.58
N GLU A 201 -13.28 -7.39 -21.41
CA GLU A 201 -14.70 -7.60 -21.22
C GLU A 201 -15.46 -6.28 -21.03
N PHE A 202 -16.71 -6.22 -21.50
CA PHE A 202 -17.57 -5.07 -21.24
C PHE A 202 -18.14 -5.13 -19.81
N TRP A 203 -17.96 -4.06 -19.04
CA TRP A 203 -18.47 -3.89 -17.68
C TRP A 203 -19.43 -2.71 -17.53
N ILE A 204 -20.33 -2.78 -16.55
CA ILE A 204 -21.27 -1.70 -16.20
C ILE A 204 -21.47 -1.62 -14.68
N CYS A 205 -21.44 -0.40 -14.12
CA CYS A 205 -21.70 -0.12 -12.72
C CYS A 205 -23.18 0.21 -12.48
N CYS A 206 -23.76 -0.20 -11.35
CA CYS A 206 -25.16 0.06 -11.00
C CYS A 206 -25.33 1.28 -10.08
N ASP A 207 -26.11 2.27 -10.51
CA ASP A 207 -26.37 3.54 -9.77
C ASP A 207 -27.12 3.39 -8.42
N ILE A 208 -27.49 2.16 -8.02
CA ILE A 208 -28.25 1.90 -6.78
C ILE A 208 -27.41 1.16 -5.73
N CYS A 209 -26.36 0.44 -6.14
CA CYS A 209 -25.54 -0.34 -5.22
C CYS A 209 -24.04 -0.29 -5.52
N GLU A 210 -23.63 0.51 -6.52
CA GLU A 210 -22.24 0.83 -6.87
C GLU A 210 -21.36 -0.40 -7.19
N ARG A 211 -21.99 -1.56 -7.39
CA ARG A 211 -21.31 -2.79 -7.82
C ARG A 211 -21.15 -2.83 -9.32
N TRP A 212 -19.99 -3.32 -9.73
CA TRP A 212 -19.62 -3.60 -11.11
C TRP A 212 -20.10 -4.98 -11.58
N PHE A 213 -20.47 -5.09 -12.85
CA PHE A 213 -20.94 -6.33 -13.47
C PHE A 213 -20.42 -6.46 -14.90
N HIS A 214 -19.97 -7.65 -15.32
CA HIS A 214 -19.85 -7.94 -16.76
C HIS A 214 -21.22 -7.74 -17.44
N GLY A 215 -21.28 -7.02 -18.55
CA GLY A 215 -22.52 -6.80 -19.29
C GLY A 215 -23.21 -8.10 -19.71
N LYS A 216 -22.42 -9.15 -20.04
CA LYS A 216 -22.93 -10.52 -20.30
C LYS A 216 -23.69 -11.12 -19.11
N CYS A 217 -23.21 -10.88 -17.87
CA CYS A 217 -23.85 -11.39 -16.65
C CYS A 217 -25.17 -10.69 -16.33
N VAL A 218 -25.40 -9.49 -16.88
CA VAL A 218 -26.62 -8.69 -16.66
C VAL A 218 -27.43 -8.40 -17.92
N LYS A 219 -27.08 -9.04 -19.05
CA LYS A 219 -27.75 -8.92 -20.36
C LYS A 219 -27.80 -7.48 -20.91
N ILE A 220 -26.70 -6.75 -20.75
CA ILE A 220 -26.45 -5.43 -21.35
C ILE A 220 -25.26 -5.54 -22.31
N THR A 221 -25.40 -4.99 -23.52
CA THR A 221 -24.33 -4.82 -24.50
C THR A 221 -23.81 -3.38 -24.48
N PRO A 222 -22.60 -3.08 -24.98
CA PRO A 222 -22.07 -1.71 -25.06
C PRO A 222 -23.05 -0.73 -25.73
N ALA A 223 -23.52 -1.06 -26.94
CA ALA A 223 -24.51 -0.25 -27.68
C ALA A 223 -25.84 -0.03 -26.94
N LYS A 224 -26.22 -0.95 -26.03
CA LYS A 224 -27.39 -0.75 -25.16
C LYS A 224 -27.06 0.18 -24.00
N ALA A 225 -25.86 0.10 -23.45
CA ALA A 225 -25.40 0.95 -22.35
C ALA A 225 -25.25 2.42 -22.74
N GLU A 226 -24.80 2.73 -23.97
CA GLU A 226 -24.79 4.08 -24.55
C GLU A 226 -26.13 4.82 -24.44
N ASN A 227 -27.24 4.06 -24.40
CA ASN A 227 -28.61 4.58 -24.35
C ASN A 227 -29.23 4.53 -22.94
N ILE A 228 -28.48 4.09 -21.92
CA ILE A 228 -28.96 3.98 -20.53
C ILE A 228 -28.46 5.18 -19.72
N LYS A 229 -29.39 6.07 -19.34
CA LYS A 229 -29.08 7.22 -18.45
C LYS A 229 -28.82 6.83 -16.99
N GLN A 230 -29.45 5.76 -16.51
CA GLN A 230 -29.29 5.18 -15.18
C GLN A 230 -29.48 3.66 -15.28
N TYR A 231 -28.45 2.90 -14.94
CA TYR A 231 -28.43 1.46 -14.97
C TYR A 231 -28.77 0.83 -13.60
N LYS A 232 -29.81 0.00 -13.59
CA LYS A 232 -30.27 -0.73 -12.41
C LYS A 232 -30.07 -2.23 -12.58
N CYS A 233 -29.13 -2.79 -11.82
CA CYS A 233 -28.84 -4.23 -11.86
C CYS A 233 -30.07 -5.08 -11.48
N PRO A 234 -30.13 -6.37 -11.90
CA PRO A 234 -31.29 -7.23 -11.66
C PRO A 234 -31.72 -7.28 -10.19
N SER A 235 -30.75 -7.40 -9.27
CA SER A 235 -30.98 -7.43 -7.82
C SER A 235 -31.59 -6.14 -7.26
N CYS A 236 -31.26 -4.98 -7.84
CA CYS A 236 -31.88 -3.71 -7.45
C CYS A 236 -33.22 -3.50 -8.15
N SER A 237 -33.37 -3.97 -9.40
CA SER A 237 -34.62 -3.89 -10.16
C SER A 237 -35.75 -4.64 -9.47
N SER A 238 -35.53 -5.88 -9.04
CA SER A 238 -36.54 -6.72 -8.37
C SER A 238 -36.92 -6.28 -6.95
N LYS A 239 -36.15 -5.41 -6.30
CA LYS A 239 -36.45 -4.91 -4.94
C LYS A 239 -37.66 -3.95 -4.86
N ARG A 240 -38.30 -3.59 -5.98
CA ARG A 240 -39.40 -2.61 -6.02
C ARG A 240 -40.81 -3.22 -6.18
N SER A 241 -40.95 -4.55 -6.17
CA SER A 241 -42.23 -5.25 -6.40
C SER A 241 -42.70 -6.08 -5.18
N ARG A 242 -42.47 -5.57 -3.97
CA ARG A 242 -43.14 -6.02 -2.73
C ARG A 242 -43.63 -4.79 -1.95
N GLN A 243 -44.73 -4.24 -2.43
CA GLN A 243 -45.78 -3.59 -1.63
C GLN A 243 -47.07 -4.34 -1.93
#